data_AF-A0AAW0N4C1-F1
#
_entry.id   AF-A0AAW0N4C1-F1
#
_cell.length_a   1.000
_cell.length_b   1.000
_cell.length_c   1.000
_cell.angle_alpha   90.00
_cell.angle_beta   90.00
_cell.angle_gamma   90.00
#
_symmetry.space_group_name_H-M   'P 1'
#
loop_
_entity.id
_entity.type
_entity.pdbx_description
1 polymer ?
#
loop_
_entity_poly.entity_id
_entity_poly.type
_entity_poly.pdbx_seq_one_letter_code
_entity_poly.pdbx_strand_id
1 'polypeptide(L)'
;MDETGRVLSNICNVVPAGVVCFFPSYEYSRRIISHWESTGALSRLASKKKIFQEPKKANQVEQVLGEFSRCIQRCAHDGGSLTGALLFSVVGGKMSEGINFSDDLGRCVVMVGMPYPNIKSPELQEKMSYLDKHVTGTGGRSPGQALVENLCMKAVNQSIGRAIRHRGDYSSIVLCDRRYSRPATLSKLPSWIKERTCSYSAFGPAFAALRKFFVEKKRQQQQMDL
;
A
#
# COMPACT_ATOMS: atom_id res chain seq x y z
N MET A 1 -12.47 -10.71 -1.58
CA MET A 1 -11.12 -11.12 -2.06
C MET A 1 -11.01 -10.95 -3.57
N ASP A 2 -12.03 -11.35 -4.34
CA ASP A 2 -12.06 -11.16 -5.80
C ASP A 2 -12.00 -9.69 -6.23
N GLU A 3 -12.77 -8.82 -5.56
CA GLU A 3 -12.78 -7.38 -5.85
C GLU A 3 -11.39 -6.76 -5.70
N THR A 4 -10.68 -7.06 -4.61
CA THR A 4 -9.30 -6.60 -4.40
C THR A 4 -8.37 -7.07 -5.53
N GLY A 5 -8.53 -8.31 -6.01
CA GLY A 5 -7.75 -8.84 -7.13
C GLY A 5 -8.07 -8.13 -8.45
N ARG A 6 -9.34 -7.78 -8.69
CA ARG A 6 -9.77 -6.99 -9.86
C ARG A 6 -9.25 -5.56 -9.79
N VAL A 7 -9.35 -4.91 -8.63
CA VAL A 7 -8.79 -3.57 -8.38
C VAL A 7 -7.30 -3.58 -8.67
N LEU A 8 -6.56 -4.52 -8.10
CA LEU A 8 -5.11 -4.61 -8.29
C LEU A 8 -4.74 -4.92 -9.74
N SER A 9 -5.49 -5.79 -10.43
CA SER A 9 -5.28 -6.07 -11.86
C SER A 9 -5.40 -4.81 -12.71
N ASN A 10 -6.41 -3.98 -12.43
CA ASN A 10 -6.60 -2.72 -13.14
C ASN A 10 -5.49 -1.71 -12.83
N ILE A 11 -5.08 -1.58 -11.57
CA ILE A 11 -3.95 -0.74 -11.16
C ILE A 11 -2.69 -1.17 -11.93
N CYS A 12 -2.36 -2.46 -11.95
CA CYS A 12 -1.19 -3.00 -12.65
C CYS A 12 -1.21 -2.77 -14.17
N ASN A 13 -2.38 -2.52 -14.77
CA ASN A 13 -2.49 -2.18 -16.20
C ASN A 13 -2.10 -0.73 -16.52
N VAL A 14 -2.17 0.19 -15.56
CA VAL A 14 -1.96 1.64 -15.80
C VAL A 14 -0.72 2.19 -15.10
N VAL A 15 -0.29 1.56 -14.00
CA VAL A 15 0.88 1.99 -13.24
C VAL A 15 2.15 1.47 -13.94
N PRO A 16 3.12 2.33 -14.32
CA PRO A 16 4.41 1.89 -14.81
C PRO A 16 5.29 1.36 -13.66
N ALA A 17 6.33 0.59 -13.99
CA ALA A 17 7.36 0.19 -13.02
C ALA A 17 6.79 -0.57 -11.80
N GLY A 18 7.23 -0.22 -10.59
CA GLY A 18 6.92 -0.90 -9.34
C GLY A 18 5.56 -0.55 -8.73
N VAL A 19 4.83 -1.60 -8.34
CA VAL A 19 3.65 -1.52 -7.47
C VAL A 19 3.95 -2.26 -6.17
N VAL A 20 3.71 -1.62 -5.02
CA VAL A 20 3.84 -2.27 -3.70
C VAL A 20 2.46 -2.39 -3.07
N CYS A 21 2.03 -3.62 -2.80
CA CYS A 21 0.72 -3.91 -2.22
C CYS A 21 0.90 -4.43 -0.80
N PHE A 22 0.50 -3.62 0.18
CA PHE A 22 0.55 -3.93 1.59
C PHE A 22 -0.74 -4.61 2.06
N PHE A 23 -0.59 -5.72 2.76
CA PHE A 23 -1.64 -6.44 3.46
C PHE A 23 -1.56 -6.21 4.97
N PRO A 24 -2.68 -6.32 5.70
CA PRO A 24 -2.72 -6.01 7.13
C PRO A 24 -2.05 -7.07 8.01
N SER A 25 -1.89 -8.30 7.51
CA SER A 25 -1.20 -9.39 8.21
C SER A 25 -0.68 -10.46 7.23
N TYR A 26 0.30 -11.25 7.68
CA TYR A 26 0.79 -12.40 6.92
C TYR A 26 -0.28 -13.46 6.69
N GLU A 27 -1.17 -13.68 7.66
CA GLU A 27 -2.27 -14.63 7.52
C GLU A 27 -3.24 -14.19 6.44
N TYR A 28 -3.64 -12.92 6.45
CA TYR A 28 -4.53 -12.36 5.43
C TYR A 28 -3.88 -12.40 4.05
N SER A 29 -2.59 -12.04 3.95
CA SER A 29 -1.81 -12.12 2.72
C SER A 29 -1.77 -13.54 2.14
N ARG A 30 -1.47 -14.56 2.96
CA ARG A 30 -1.50 -15.96 2.51
C ARG A 30 -2.89 -16.36 2.01
N ARG A 31 -3.94 -16.07 2.79
CA ARG A 31 -5.32 -16.43 2.44
C ARG A 31 -5.76 -15.81 1.11
N ILE A 32 -5.46 -14.53 0.89
CA ILE A 32 -5.87 -13.83 -0.34
C ILE A 32 -5.03 -14.26 -1.56
N ILE A 33 -3.73 -14.52 -1.39
CA ILE A 33 -2.86 -15.01 -2.47
C ILE A 33 -3.28 -16.43 -2.88
N SER A 34 -3.52 -17.34 -1.93
CA SER A 34 -4.02 -18.69 -2.23
C SER A 34 -5.38 -18.66 -2.95
N HIS A 35 -6.27 -17.75 -2.56
CA HIS A 35 -7.52 -17.53 -3.27
C HIS A 35 -7.29 -17.02 -4.70
N TRP A 36 -6.39 -16.05 -4.90
CA TRP A 36 -6.08 -15.54 -6.24
C TRP A 36 -5.38 -16.55 -7.14
N GLU A 37 -4.62 -17.47 -6.56
CA GLU A 37 -4.04 -18.60 -7.27
C GLU A 37 -5.13 -19.55 -7.78
N SER A 38 -6.07 -19.96 -6.92
CA SER A 38 -7.15 -20.87 -7.30
C SER A 38 -8.15 -20.26 -8.29
N THR A 39 -8.37 -18.94 -8.26
CA THR A 39 -9.27 -18.25 -9.20
C THR A 39 -8.59 -17.72 -10.46
N GLY A 40 -7.27 -17.94 -10.63
CA GLY A 40 -6.49 -17.43 -11.77
C GLY A 40 -6.25 -15.91 -11.77
N ALA A 41 -6.62 -15.20 -10.70
CA ALA A 41 -6.37 -13.77 -10.58
C ALA A 41 -4.86 -13.46 -10.48
N LEU A 42 -4.10 -14.37 -9.84
CA LEU A 42 -2.65 -14.25 -9.73
C LEU A 42 -1.97 -14.35 -11.11
N SER A 43 -2.44 -15.25 -11.97
CA SER A 43 -1.97 -15.38 -13.36
C SER A 43 -2.25 -14.12 -14.18
N ARG A 44 -3.43 -13.51 -14.01
CA ARG A 44 -3.76 -12.23 -14.66
C ARG A 44 -2.83 -11.10 -14.21
N LEU A 45 -2.51 -11.01 -12.92
CA LEU A 45 -1.52 -10.07 -12.40
C LEU A 45 -0.13 -10.34 -12.99
N ALA A 46 0.28 -11.62 -13.01
CA ALA A 46 1.57 -12.06 -13.52
C ALA A 46 1.76 -11.76 -15.02
N SER A 47 0.67 -11.65 -15.80
CA SER A 47 0.72 -11.27 -17.21
C SER A 47 1.17 -9.82 -17.46
N LYS A 48 1.16 -8.98 -16.42
CA LYS A 48 1.50 -7.54 -16.52
C LYS A 48 2.66 -7.11 -15.65
N LYS A 49 2.80 -7.74 -14.48
CA LYS A 49 3.85 -7.43 -13.50
C LYS A 49 4.49 -8.72 -13.02
N LYS A 50 5.82 -8.78 -12.94
CA LYS A 50 6.50 -9.87 -12.22
C LYS A 50 6.14 -9.78 -10.74
N ILE A 51 5.59 -10.85 -10.18
CA ILE A 51 5.16 -10.88 -8.79
C ILE A 51 6.32 -11.29 -7.88
N PHE A 52 6.53 -10.50 -6.83
CA PHE A 52 7.43 -10.76 -5.72
C PHE A 52 6.61 -10.82 -4.43
N GLN A 53 7.10 -11.59 -3.47
CA GLN A 53 6.50 -11.69 -2.15
C GLN A 53 7.55 -11.40 -1.10
N GLU A 54 7.12 -10.75 -0.03
CA GLU A 54 7.95 -10.53 1.14
C GLU A 54 8.51 -11.86 1.68
N PRO A 55 9.83 -11.94 1.93
CA PRO A 55 10.44 -13.19 2.36
C PRO A 55 10.07 -13.56 3.80
N LYS A 56 10.07 -14.87 4.06
CA LYS A 56 9.88 -15.40 5.42
C LYS A 56 11.05 -15.06 6.34
N LYS A 57 12.28 -15.02 5.81
CA LYS A 57 13.51 -14.76 6.58
C LYS A 57 14.05 -13.35 6.31
N ALA A 58 14.56 -12.70 7.36
CA ALA A 58 15.09 -11.34 7.26
C ALA A 58 16.33 -11.24 6.34
N ASN A 59 17.19 -12.26 6.35
CA ASN A 59 18.39 -12.29 5.50
C ASN A 59 18.10 -12.42 3.99
N GLN A 60 16.85 -12.63 3.58
CA GLN A 60 16.44 -12.69 2.18
C GLN A 60 15.85 -11.37 1.66
N VAL A 61 15.67 -10.38 2.54
CA VAL A 61 15.04 -9.09 2.20
C VAL A 61 15.82 -8.37 1.11
N GLU A 62 17.14 -8.22 1.27
CA GLU A 62 17.99 -7.54 0.29
C GLU A 62 17.99 -8.24 -1.06
N GLN A 63 18.01 -9.58 -1.07
CA GLN A 63 17.96 -10.37 -2.29
C GLN A 63 16.66 -10.09 -3.06
N VAL A 64 15.50 -10.21 -2.40
CA VAL A 64 14.19 -10.00 -3.04
C VAL A 64 14.05 -8.56 -3.54
N LEU A 65 14.53 -7.57 -2.78
CA LEU A 65 14.54 -6.18 -3.22
C LEU A 65 15.45 -5.94 -4.42
N GLY A 66 16.63 -6.54 -4.43
CA GLY A 66 17.55 -6.45 -5.56
C GLY A 66 16.96 -7.06 -6.83
N GLU A 67 16.28 -8.19 -6.71
CA GLU A 67 15.58 -8.83 -7.84
C GLU A 67 14.37 -8.00 -8.31
N PHE A 68 13.60 -7.43 -7.38
CA PHE A 68 12.49 -6.53 -7.68
C PHE A 68 12.95 -5.29 -8.45
N SER A 69 14.01 -4.62 -7.97
CA SER A 69 14.61 -3.45 -8.62
C SER A 69 15.14 -3.78 -10.01
N ARG A 70 15.92 -4.86 -10.14
CA ARG A 70 16.47 -5.30 -11.43
C ARG A 70 15.38 -5.67 -12.44
N CYS A 71 14.29 -6.27 -11.97
CA CYS A 71 13.14 -6.57 -12.82
C CYS A 71 12.52 -5.29 -13.38
N ILE A 72 12.32 -4.27 -12.55
CA ILE A 72 11.76 -2.98 -12.97
C ILE A 72 12.64 -2.31 -14.01
N GLN A 73 13.96 -2.26 -13.78
CA GLN A 73 14.93 -1.69 -14.71
C GLN A 73 14.90 -2.38 -16.08
N ARG A 74 14.86 -3.73 -16.12
CA ARG A 74 14.76 -4.48 -17.38
C ARG A 74 13.46 -4.19 -18.12
N CYS A 75 12.33 -4.14 -17.42
CA CYS A 75 11.04 -3.81 -18.04
C CYS A 75 10.99 -2.40 -18.66
N ALA A 76 11.84 -1.46 -18.20
CA ALA A 76 11.92 -0.13 -18.79
C ALA A 76 12.60 -0.12 -20.17
N HIS A 77 13.50 -1.07 -20.44
CA HIS A 77 14.27 -1.13 -21.68
C HIS A 77 13.75 -2.15 -22.69
N ASP A 78 13.26 -3.31 -22.22
CA ASP A 78 13.08 -4.48 -23.09
C ASP A 78 11.79 -4.45 -23.93
N GLY A 79 10.91 -3.45 -23.76
CA GLY A 79 9.65 -3.32 -24.52
C GLY A 79 8.71 -4.54 -24.42
N GLY A 80 8.98 -5.45 -23.47
CA GLY A 80 8.29 -6.72 -23.35
C GLY A 80 6.86 -6.61 -22.82
N SER A 81 6.22 -7.75 -22.63
CA SER A 81 4.84 -7.82 -22.12
C SER A 81 4.69 -7.33 -20.67
N LEU A 82 5.77 -7.39 -19.89
CA LEU A 82 5.81 -6.93 -18.50
C LEU A 82 6.16 -5.44 -18.43
N THR A 83 5.36 -4.70 -17.67
CA THR A 83 5.51 -3.25 -17.49
C THR A 83 6.23 -2.89 -16.19
N GLY A 84 6.80 -3.88 -15.49
CA GLY A 84 7.45 -3.74 -14.19
C GLY A 84 7.15 -4.89 -13.23
N ALA A 85 7.16 -4.60 -11.94
CA ALA A 85 7.01 -5.60 -10.88
C ALA A 85 5.94 -5.23 -9.84
N LEU A 86 5.39 -6.26 -9.18
CA LEU A 86 4.41 -6.14 -8.10
C LEU A 86 4.97 -6.84 -6.86
N LEU A 87 5.14 -6.11 -5.78
CA LEU A 87 5.60 -6.65 -4.51
C LEU A 87 4.43 -6.79 -3.53
N PHE A 88 4.18 -8.00 -3.05
CA PHE A 88 3.29 -8.25 -1.92
C PHE A 88 4.05 -8.15 -0.60
N SER A 89 3.65 -7.21 0.25
CA SER A 89 4.26 -6.93 1.55
C SER A 89 3.22 -6.89 2.66
N VAL A 90 3.69 -6.97 3.90
CA VAL A 90 2.82 -6.88 5.07
C VAL A 90 3.15 -5.60 5.85
N VAL A 91 2.12 -4.90 6.33
CA VAL A 91 2.32 -3.72 7.19
C VAL A 91 2.96 -4.14 8.51
N GLY A 92 4.02 -3.45 8.93
CA GLY A 92 4.84 -3.85 10.08
C GLY A 92 5.65 -5.14 9.83
N GLY A 93 5.67 -5.62 8.58
CA GLY A 93 6.52 -6.71 8.13
C GLY A 93 7.92 -6.24 7.77
N LYS A 94 8.75 -7.21 7.37
CA LYS A 94 10.19 -7.01 7.11
C LYS A 94 10.44 -6.05 5.96
N MET A 95 9.55 -6.04 4.96
CA MET A 95 9.69 -5.16 3.79
C MET A 95 9.10 -3.77 4.04
N SER A 96 8.40 -3.57 5.15
CA SER A 96 7.77 -2.30 5.52
C SER A 96 8.60 -1.47 6.50
N GLU A 97 9.65 -2.06 7.08
CA GLU A 97 10.58 -1.40 8.00
C GLU A 97 11.92 -1.16 7.29
N GLY A 98 12.49 0.03 7.46
CA GLY A 98 13.81 0.37 6.91
C GLY A 98 13.92 0.57 5.39
N ILE A 99 12.95 0.12 4.59
CA ILE A 99 13.03 0.18 3.12
C ILE A 99 12.38 1.43 2.54
N ASN A 100 12.97 1.98 1.49
CA ASN A 100 12.44 3.12 0.74
C ASN A 100 12.09 2.66 -0.68
N PHE A 101 10.83 2.86 -1.09
CA PHE A 101 10.35 2.52 -2.42
C PHE A 101 10.29 3.79 -3.28
N SER A 102 11.42 4.48 -3.42
CA SER A 102 11.50 5.72 -4.19
C SER A 102 11.47 5.45 -5.70
N ASP A 103 11.07 6.49 -6.44
CA ASP A 103 11.10 6.50 -7.90
C ASP A 103 10.31 5.33 -8.50
N ASP A 104 10.97 4.57 -9.37
CA ASP A 104 10.36 3.46 -10.10
C ASP A 104 10.07 2.25 -9.21
N LEU A 105 10.64 2.16 -8.00
CA LEU A 105 10.37 1.06 -7.07
C LEU A 105 8.96 1.12 -6.49
N GLY A 106 8.33 2.29 -6.44
CA GLY A 106 7.08 2.53 -5.73
C GLY A 106 6.13 3.51 -6.39
N ARG A 107 5.99 3.49 -7.73
CA ARG A 107 5.07 4.37 -8.48
C ARG A 107 3.62 4.26 -8.00
N CYS A 108 3.23 3.11 -7.48
CA CYS A 108 1.98 2.98 -6.74
C CYS A 108 2.14 2.15 -5.47
N VAL A 109 1.64 2.67 -4.36
CA VAL A 109 1.45 1.91 -3.12
C VAL A 109 -0.04 1.65 -2.91
N VAL A 110 -0.39 0.38 -2.78
CA VAL A 110 -1.76 -0.08 -2.51
C VAL A 110 -1.82 -0.59 -1.07
N MET A 111 -2.64 0.04 -0.23
CA MET A 111 -2.91 -0.40 1.14
C MET A 111 -4.23 -1.15 1.19
N VAL A 112 -4.17 -2.48 1.36
CA VAL A 112 -5.36 -3.32 1.42
C VAL A 112 -5.90 -3.38 2.85
N GLY A 113 -7.13 -2.92 3.05
CA GLY A 113 -7.75 -2.93 4.38
C GLY A 113 -7.05 -1.98 5.36
N MET A 114 -7.22 -2.25 6.65
CA MET A 114 -6.60 -1.48 7.74
C MET A 114 -5.84 -2.41 8.68
N PRO A 115 -4.55 -2.14 8.97
CA PRO A 115 -3.68 -2.97 9.82
C PRO A 115 -3.96 -2.74 11.31
N TYR A 116 -5.18 -3.07 11.75
CA TYR A 116 -5.52 -2.97 13.17
C TYR A 116 -4.70 -3.98 13.99
N PRO A 117 -4.20 -3.59 15.18
CA PRO A 117 -3.53 -4.52 16.06
C PRO A 117 -4.53 -5.55 16.61
N ASN A 118 -4.01 -6.68 17.08
CA ASN A 118 -4.84 -7.71 17.71
C ASN A 118 -5.40 -7.20 19.06
N ILE A 119 -6.67 -6.82 19.10
CA ILE A 119 -7.34 -6.31 20.30
C ILE A 119 -7.43 -7.34 21.44
N LYS A 120 -7.19 -8.62 21.14
CA LYS A 120 -7.15 -9.70 22.13
C LYS A 120 -5.77 -9.90 22.76
N SER A 121 -4.75 -9.11 22.38
CA SER A 121 -3.43 -9.26 23.00
C SER A 121 -3.46 -8.70 24.43
N PRO A 122 -2.96 -9.44 25.44
CA PRO A 122 -2.98 -9.00 26.82
C PRO A 122 -2.31 -7.63 27.02
N GLU A 123 -1.20 -7.37 26.31
CA GLU A 123 -0.46 -6.11 26.42
C GLU A 123 -1.26 -4.92 25.90
N LEU A 124 -2.08 -5.12 24.86
CA LEU A 124 -2.92 -4.06 24.32
C LEU A 124 -4.14 -3.83 25.21
N GLN A 125 -4.77 -4.90 25.71
CA GLN A 125 -5.89 -4.79 26.65
C GLN A 125 -5.49 -4.06 27.93
N GLU A 126 -4.31 -4.37 28.48
CA GLU A 126 -3.81 -3.68 29.67
C GLU A 126 -3.51 -2.21 29.38
N LYS A 127 -2.90 -1.89 28.23
CA LYS A 127 -2.68 -0.49 27.81
C LYS A 127 -3.98 0.27 27.62
N MET A 128 -4.99 -0.36 27.02
CA MET A 128 -6.32 0.26 26.85
C MET A 128 -6.98 0.52 28.19
N SER A 129 -7.01 -0.48 29.09
CA SER A 129 -7.54 -0.38 30.45
C SER A 129 -6.83 0.72 31.26
N TYR A 130 -5.51 0.79 31.17
CA TYR A 130 -4.72 1.83 31.81
C TYR A 130 -5.11 3.22 31.29
N LEU A 131 -5.19 3.40 29.97
CA LEU A 131 -5.57 4.70 29.39
C LEU A 131 -7.01 5.09 29.71
N ASP A 132 -7.94 4.14 29.68
CA ASP A 132 -9.35 4.40 30.00
C ASP A 132 -9.54 4.81 31.48
N LYS A 133 -8.65 4.39 32.38
CA LYS A 133 -8.66 4.79 33.80
C LYS A 133 -7.98 6.13 34.08
N HIS A 134 -6.92 6.48 33.34
CA HIS A 134 -6.04 7.60 33.68
C HIS A 134 -6.15 8.80 32.73
N VAL A 135 -6.83 8.66 31.59
CA VAL A 135 -6.99 9.73 30.59
C VAL A 135 -8.47 10.01 30.40
N THR A 136 -8.85 11.29 30.42
CA THR A 136 -10.21 11.68 30.07
C THR A 136 -10.41 11.55 28.56
N GLY A 137 -11.41 10.77 28.15
CA GLY A 137 -11.81 10.68 26.75
C GLY A 137 -12.23 12.04 26.18
N THR A 138 -11.99 12.24 24.89
CA THR A 138 -12.44 13.43 24.16
C THR A 138 -13.62 13.07 23.26
N GLY A 139 -14.67 13.90 23.25
CA GLY A 139 -15.82 13.72 22.35
C GLY A 139 -16.54 12.39 22.50
N GLY A 140 -16.64 11.85 23.73
CA GLY A 140 -17.33 10.59 24.02
C GLY A 140 -16.60 9.32 23.56
N ARG A 141 -15.33 9.43 23.10
CA ARG A 141 -14.51 8.26 22.73
C ARG A 141 -13.62 7.81 23.89
N SER A 142 -13.54 6.50 24.08
CA SER A 142 -12.58 5.88 24.99
C SER A 142 -11.14 6.16 24.52
N PRO A 143 -10.24 6.60 25.43
CA PRO A 143 -8.80 6.69 25.14
C PRO A 143 -8.19 5.39 24.60
N GLY A 144 -8.62 4.24 25.13
CA GLY A 144 -8.21 2.92 24.65
C GLY A 144 -8.63 2.66 23.20
N GLN A 145 -9.87 3.00 22.82
CA GLN A 145 -10.31 2.90 21.42
C GLN A 145 -9.53 3.86 20.50
N ALA A 146 -9.25 5.08 20.98
CA ALA A 146 -8.44 6.05 20.25
C ALA A 146 -7.01 5.52 20.03
N LEU A 147 -6.41 4.85 21.03
CA LEU A 147 -5.11 4.18 20.91
C LEU A 147 -5.11 3.14 19.78
N VAL A 148 -6.12 2.28 19.71
CA VAL A 148 -6.21 1.22 18.68
C VAL A 148 -6.23 1.82 17.27
N GLU A 149 -7.04 2.87 17.05
CA GLU A 149 -7.06 3.58 15.77
C GLU A 149 -5.72 4.29 15.47
N ASN A 150 -5.08 4.87 16.49
CA ASN A 150 -3.80 5.56 16.33
C ASN A 150 -2.68 4.59 15.96
N LEU A 151 -2.65 3.40 16.56
CA LEU A 151 -1.70 2.34 16.20
C LEU A 151 -1.90 1.89 14.75
N CYS A 152 -3.15 1.69 14.34
CA CYS A 152 -3.48 1.35 12.96
C CYS A 152 -2.99 2.43 11.98
N MET A 153 -3.33 3.70 12.22
CA MET A 153 -2.95 4.78 11.32
C MET A 153 -1.46 5.10 11.35
N LYS A 154 -0.78 4.89 12.48
CA LYS A 154 0.69 4.97 12.56
C LYS A 154 1.34 3.96 11.60
N ALA A 155 0.86 2.72 11.61
CA ALA A 155 1.39 1.67 10.73
C ALA A 155 1.12 1.95 9.24
N VAL A 156 -0.07 2.48 8.92
CA VAL A 156 -0.42 2.94 7.56
C VAL A 156 0.52 4.06 7.12
N ASN A 157 0.66 5.10 7.93
CA ASN A 157 1.49 6.28 7.63
C ASN A 157 2.96 5.92 7.44
N GLN A 158 3.47 4.99 8.25
CA GLN A 158 4.83 4.46 8.09
C GLN A 158 5.02 3.71 6.77
N SER A 159 3.99 2.99 6.29
CA SER A 159 4.08 2.24 5.04
C SER A 159 3.99 3.15 3.82
N ILE A 160 3.02 4.07 3.79
CA ILE A 160 2.78 4.94 2.64
C ILE A 160 3.79 6.09 2.53
N GLY A 161 4.37 6.53 3.66
CA GLY A 161 5.39 7.57 3.70
C GLY A 161 6.73 7.16 3.08
N ARG A 162 6.89 5.88 2.70
CA ARG A 162 8.08 5.32 2.05
C ARG A 162 8.02 5.36 0.52
N ALA A 163 6.90 5.83 -0.04
CA ALA A 163 6.66 5.83 -1.48
C ALA A 163 7.18 7.07 -2.21
N ILE A 164 7.41 8.18 -1.49
CA ILE A 164 7.82 9.47 -2.08
C ILE A 164 8.96 10.03 -1.25
N ARG A 165 10.14 10.19 -1.84
CA ARG A 165 11.35 10.57 -1.10
C ARG A 165 11.85 12.00 -1.33
N HIS A 166 11.69 12.54 -2.52
CA HIS A 166 12.19 13.87 -2.87
C HIS A 166 11.20 14.65 -3.73
N ARG A 167 11.45 15.95 -3.88
CA ARG A 167 10.58 16.90 -4.62
C ARG A 167 10.31 16.52 -6.09
N GLY A 168 11.22 15.74 -6.68
CA GLY A 168 11.12 15.28 -8.07
C GLY A 168 10.43 13.92 -8.22
N ASP A 169 10.13 13.24 -7.11
CA ASP A 169 9.52 11.92 -7.12
C ASP A 169 7.99 12.04 -7.19
N TYR A 170 7.36 11.02 -7.76
CA TYR A 170 5.91 10.90 -7.80
C TYR A 170 5.48 9.46 -7.54
N SER A 171 4.42 9.32 -6.75
CA SER A 171 3.74 8.06 -6.50
C SER A 171 2.26 8.32 -6.29
N SER A 172 1.46 7.31 -6.59
CA SER A 172 0.05 7.26 -6.19
C SER A 172 -0.12 6.34 -4.99
N ILE A 173 -0.95 6.75 -4.03
CA ILE A 173 -1.30 5.94 -2.87
C ILE A 173 -2.78 5.58 -2.97
N VAL A 174 -3.10 4.29 -3.00
CA VAL A 174 -4.46 3.77 -3.06
C VAL A 174 -4.81 3.10 -1.75
N LEU A 175 -5.72 3.72 -0.98
CA LEU A 175 -6.20 3.20 0.29
C LEU A 175 -7.49 2.38 0.07
N CYS A 176 -7.37 1.05 0.03
CA CYS A 176 -8.45 0.12 -0.31
C CYS A 176 -9.27 -0.29 0.92
N ASP A 177 -9.95 0.65 1.56
CA ASP A 177 -10.95 0.39 2.61
C ASP A 177 -11.88 1.59 2.78
N ARG A 178 -13.20 1.35 2.87
CA ARG A 178 -14.20 2.42 3.06
C ARG A 178 -13.97 3.20 4.35
N ARG A 179 -13.35 2.61 5.37
CA ARG A 179 -13.08 3.26 6.66
C ARG A 179 -12.12 4.45 6.53
N TYR A 180 -11.25 4.49 5.51
CA TYR A 180 -10.39 5.65 5.27
C TYR A 180 -11.17 6.92 4.94
N SER A 181 -12.40 6.82 4.41
CA SER A 181 -13.24 7.99 4.11
C SER A 181 -13.90 8.60 5.35
N ARG A 182 -13.77 7.99 6.53
CA ARG A 182 -14.29 8.54 7.78
C ARG A 182 -13.46 9.77 8.17
N PRO A 183 -14.07 10.92 8.52
CA PRO A 183 -13.33 12.13 8.86
C PRO A 183 -12.27 11.93 9.95
N ALA A 184 -12.58 11.15 10.98
CA ALA A 184 -11.65 10.84 12.08
C ALA A 184 -10.45 9.96 11.67
N THR A 185 -10.59 9.15 10.61
CA THR A 185 -9.49 8.33 10.07
C THR A 185 -8.67 9.16 9.10
N LEU A 186 -9.34 9.92 8.23
CA LEU A 186 -8.71 10.77 7.23
C LEU A 186 -7.89 11.90 7.89
N SER A 187 -8.34 12.43 9.03
CA SER A 187 -7.61 13.43 9.82
C SER A 187 -6.30 12.90 10.43
N LYS A 188 -6.11 11.58 10.50
CA LYS A 188 -4.89 10.93 11.01
C LYS A 188 -3.83 10.70 9.93
N LEU A 189 -4.14 11.01 8.66
CA LEU A 189 -3.13 11.03 7.60
C LEU A 189 -2.24 12.27 7.72
N PRO A 190 -0.95 12.20 7.33
CA PRO A 190 -0.08 13.37 7.25
C PRO A 190 -0.71 14.45 6.36
N SER A 191 -0.57 15.73 6.72
CA SER A 191 -1.24 16.84 6.03
C SER A 191 -1.01 16.83 4.51
N TRP A 192 0.23 16.60 4.07
CA TRP A 192 0.58 16.57 2.65
C TRP A 192 -0.09 15.44 1.85
N ILE A 193 -0.43 14.32 2.49
CA ILE A 193 -1.22 13.23 1.88
C ILE A 193 -2.71 13.59 1.95
N LYS A 194 -3.16 14.00 3.14
CA LYS A 194 -4.55 14.30 3.45
C LYS A 194 -5.14 15.34 2.50
N GLU A 195 -4.42 16.44 2.27
CA GLU A 195 -4.83 17.54 1.38
C GLU A 195 -5.00 17.12 -0.08
N ARG A 196 -4.33 16.03 -0.49
CA ARG A 196 -4.40 15.47 -1.85
C ARG A 196 -5.25 14.20 -1.93
N THR A 197 -5.86 13.78 -0.83
CA THR A 197 -6.65 12.54 -0.76
C THR A 197 -8.05 12.80 -1.26
N CYS A 198 -8.43 12.09 -2.33
CA CYS A 198 -9.81 12.08 -2.83
C CYS A 198 -10.51 10.77 -2.38
N SER A 199 -11.72 10.89 -1.83
CA SER A 199 -12.57 9.74 -1.52
C SER A 199 -13.57 9.51 -2.66
N TYR A 200 -13.62 8.28 -3.16
CA TYR A 200 -14.56 7.87 -4.22
C TYR A 200 -15.50 6.78 -3.70
N SER A 201 -16.78 6.90 -3.98
CA SER A 201 -17.80 5.90 -3.62
C SER A 201 -17.84 4.69 -4.56
N ALA A 202 -17.26 4.82 -5.76
CA ALA A 202 -17.25 3.80 -6.79
C ALA A 202 -15.85 3.64 -7.43
N PHE A 203 -15.56 2.43 -7.92
CA PHE A 203 -14.28 2.10 -8.52
C PHE A 203 -13.98 2.88 -9.81
N GLY A 204 -14.96 3.04 -10.70
CA GLY A 204 -14.77 3.65 -12.02
C GLY A 204 -14.13 5.06 -11.96
N PRO A 205 -14.72 6.02 -11.22
CA PRO A 205 -14.13 7.35 -11.03
C PRO A 205 -12.74 7.32 -10.38
N ALA A 206 -12.54 6.49 -9.36
CA ALA A 206 -11.24 6.35 -8.70
C ALA A 206 -10.16 5.87 -9.68
N PHE A 207 -10.49 4.88 -10.51
CA PHE A 207 -9.58 4.33 -11.51
C PHE A 207 -9.30 5.32 -12.65
N ALA A 208 -10.31 6.09 -13.08
CA ALA A 208 -10.14 7.14 -14.07
C ALA A 208 -9.15 8.23 -13.57
N ALA A 209 -9.27 8.64 -12.31
CA ALA A 209 -8.34 9.59 -11.70
C ALA A 209 -6.91 9.03 -11.63
N LEU A 210 -6.75 7.76 -11.23
CA LEU A 210 -5.45 7.10 -11.20
C LEU A 210 -4.80 7.04 -12.59
N ARG A 211 -5.57 6.63 -13.60
CA ARG A 211 -5.09 6.57 -14.99
C ARG A 211 -4.68 7.95 -15.49
N LYS A 212 -5.50 8.98 -15.24
CA LYS A 212 -5.20 10.37 -15.63
C LYS A 212 -3.88 10.84 -15.04
N PHE A 213 -3.63 10.58 -13.75
CA PHE A 213 -2.39 10.92 -13.08
C PHE A 213 -1.15 10.35 -13.79
N PHE A 214 -1.15 9.06 -14.14
CA PHE A 214 0.00 8.44 -14.82
C PHE A 214 0.18 8.89 -16.27
N VAL A 215 -0.91 9.18 -16.98
CA VAL A 215 -0.84 9.77 -18.34
C VAL A 215 -0.19 11.15 -18.30
N GLU A 216 -0.59 12.00 -17.35
CA GLU A 216 -0.01 13.33 -17.16
C GLU A 216 1.48 13.25 -16.78
N LYS A 217 1.85 12.32 -15.89
CA LYS A 217 3.25 12.12 -15.50
C LYS A 217 4.12 11.62 -16.63
N LYS A 218 3.61 10.70 -17.45
CA LYS A 218 4.31 10.24 -18.66
C LYS A 218 4.57 11.39 -19.63
N ARG A 219 3.58 12.27 -19.85
CA ARG A 219 3.73 13.45 -20.73
C ARG A 219 4.75 14.45 -20.18
N GLN A 220 4.74 14.70 -18.87
CA GLN A 220 5.72 15.60 -18.22
C GLN A 220 7.14 15.06 -18.36
N GLN A 221 7.33 13.74 -18.21
CA GLN A 221 8.64 13.12 -18.34
C GLN A 221 9.19 13.23 -19.76
N GLN A 222 8.36 12.95 -20.78
CA GLN A 222 8.74 13.09 -22.19
C GLN A 222 9.10 14.53 -22.59
N GLN A 223 8.51 15.54 -21.94
CA GLN A 223 8.84 16.95 -22.20
C GLN A 223 10.14 17.41 -21.53
N MET A 224 10.62 16.72 -20.48
CA MET A 224 11.90 17.03 -19.84
C MET A 224 13.09 16.34 -20.51
N ASP A 225 12.83 15.25 -21.25
CA ASP A 225 13.84 14.49 -21.99
C ASP A 225 14.10 15.04 -23.42
N LEU A 226 13.36 16.08 -23.83
CA LEU A 226 13.50 16.85 -25.08
C LEU A 226 14.26 18.16 -24.83
#